data_AF-A0A7X7RHR8-F1
#
_entry.id   AF-A0A7X7RHR8-F1
#
_cell.length_a   1.000
_cell.length_b   1.000
_cell.length_c   1.000
_cell.angle_alpha   90.00
_cell.angle_beta   90.00
_cell.angle_gamma   90.00
#
_symmetry.space_group_name_H-M   'P 1'
#
loop_
_entity.id
_entity.type
_entity.pdbx_description
1 polymer ?
#
loop_
_entity_poly.entity_id
_entity_poly.type
_entity_poly.pdbx_seq_one_letter_code
_entity_poly.pdbx_strand_id
1 'polypeptide(L)'
;MNDENPDASAAPRPATPAGRMDADPRPAREPDGAGAARNERWNRFARNRGRRHHDRRHDRRMPGQDRPLPPDEAALDAGNAAPPPEADLTPREALPPLHLADLQKKELPEIHAMLEGLLNPEEIASLRKHELIVEFMRNYMRRGGAVHTNGVLEILSDGFGFLRSPRASYLPCPEDVYVAPSQVRRFGMRTGDFVEGVIRDPRERGERNERGKEKFFALSRVDTINGKPAIEARRCVPFENLTPLFPDRRLNLEVNPEEVAMRVMDIFTPIGMGQRGLIV
;
A
#
# COMPACT_ATOMS: atom_id res chain seq x y z
N MET A 1 -25.57 82.64 -10.60
CA MET A 1 -25.35 81.18 -10.70
C MET A 1 -25.63 80.61 -9.31
N ASN A 2 -26.89 80.21 -9.13
CA ASN A 2 -27.53 79.23 -8.23
C ASN A 2 -26.74 78.78 -6.99
N ASP A 3 -27.25 78.96 -5.76
CA ASP A 3 -28.25 78.10 -5.06
C ASP A 3 -27.69 76.66 -4.94
N GLU A 4 -27.45 76.01 -3.79
CA GLU A 4 -28.18 75.89 -2.52
C GLU A 4 -27.25 75.31 -1.42
N ASN A 5 -27.48 75.68 -0.17
CA ASN A 5 -27.17 74.90 1.06
C ASN A 5 -28.41 74.02 1.36
N PRO A 6 -28.39 72.85 2.03
CA PRO A 6 -28.16 72.80 3.49
C PRO A 6 -27.67 71.47 4.14
N ASP A 7 -26.92 71.63 5.24
CA ASP A 7 -27.22 71.14 6.60
C ASP A 7 -27.73 69.69 6.87
N ALA A 8 -27.01 68.95 7.73
CA ALA A 8 -27.54 67.99 8.72
C ALA A 8 -26.38 67.42 9.59
N SER A 9 -26.20 67.91 10.82
CA SER A 9 -26.70 67.30 12.07
C SER A 9 -26.23 65.84 12.30
N ALA A 10 -25.20 65.57 13.09
CA ALA A 10 -25.19 65.49 14.57
C ALA A 10 -25.94 64.28 15.20
N ALA A 11 -25.17 63.51 16.00
CA ALA A 11 -25.53 62.63 17.13
C ALA A 11 -25.91 61.14 16.83
N PRO A 12 -25.93 60.23 17.85
CA PRO A 12 -24.80 59.77 18.67
C PRO A 12 -24.79 58.22 18.91
N ARG A 13 -23.70 57.65 19.44
CA ARG A 13 -23.71 56.38 20.25
C ARG A 13 -23.89 56.77 21.73
N PRO A 14 -24.12 55.89 22.74
CA PRO A 14 -24.32 54.43 22.77
C PRO A 14 -25.54 54.00 23.66
N ALA A 15 -25.81 52.69 23.82
CA ALA A 15 -26.37 52.14 25.08
C ALA A 15 -26.31 50.60 25.13
N THR A 16 -25.68 50.07 26.18
CA THR A 16 -25.92 48.74 26.75
C THR A 16 -27.05 48.86 27.78
N PRO A 17 -27.79 47.79 28.09
CA PRO A 17 -27.95 47.48 29.52
C PRO A 17 -27.92 45.98 29.88
N ALA A 18 -27.25 45.74 31.01
CA ALA A 18 -27.56 44.86 32.15
C ALA A 18 -28.36 43.55 31.97
N GLY A 19 -27.65 42.43 32.19
CA GLY A 19 -27.82 41.50 33.33
C GLY A 19 -29.21 40.98 33.74
N ARG A 20 -29.36 39.65 33.72
CA ARG A 20 -30.10 38.87 34.74
C ARG A 20 -29.41 37.53 35.00
N MET A 21 -29.09 37.30 36.28
CA MET A 21 -28.76 36.02 36.90
C MET A 21 -30.05 35.23 37.10
N ASP A 22 -29.97 33.89 37.02
CA ASP A 22 -30.61 32.92 37.93
C ASP A 22 -30.51 31.50 37.33
N ALA A 23 -29.68 30.64 37.93
CA ALA A 23 -29.90 29.19 37.99
C ALA A 23 -28.95 28.56 39.02
N ASP A 24 -29.56 27.96 40.03
CA ASP A 24 -29.02 27.29 41.21
C ASP A 24 -28.15 26.04 40.94
N PRO A 25 -27.42 25.54 41.96
CA PRO A 25 -26.25 24.68 41.82
C PRO A 25 -26.57 23.18 41.79
N ARG A 26 -25.67 22.36 41.23
CA ARG A 26 -25.62 20.92 41.51
C ARG A 26 -24.21 20.49 41.96
N PRO A 27 -24.10 19.66 43.01
CA PRO A 27 -22.84 19.31 43.66
C PRO A 27 -22.11 18.13 43.00
N ALA A 28 -20.86 17.95 43.45
CA ALA A 28 -19.84 17.02 42.97
C ALA A 28 -19.87 15.61 43.63
N ARG A 29 -19.19 14.65 42.95
CA ARG A 29 -18.42 13.45 43.45
C ARG A 29 -19.14 12.42 44.34
N GLU A 30 -19.26 11.14 43.97
CA GLU A 30 -18.31 9.98 43.90
C GLU A 30 -18.99 8.79 44.67
N PRO A 31 -18.41 7.57 44.79
CA PRO A 31 -18.42 6.42 43.87
C PRO A 31 -19.23 5.21 44.43
N ASP A 32 -19.36 4.10 43.69
CA ASP A 32 -19.17 2.71 44.19
C ASP A 32 -19.65 1.62 43.20
N GLY A 33 -18.74 0.67 42.93
CA GLY A 33 -18.94 -0.74 43.28
C GLY A 33 -19.87 -1.67 42.46
N ALA A 34 -19.22 -2.67 41.85
CA ALA A 34 -19.64 -4.07 41.68
C ALA A 34 -20.46 -4.49 40.43
N GLY A 35 -19.88 -5.43 39.68
CA GLY A 35 -20.55 -6.16 38.60
C GLY A 35 -19.61 -6.98 37.72
N ALA A 36 -18.92 -7.95 38.31
CA ALA A 36 -18.08 -8.92 37.61
C ALA A 36 -18.91 -9.87 36.70
N ALA A 37 -18.36 -10.25 35.54
CA ALA A 37 -18.30 -11.65 35.07
C ALA A 37 -17.76 -11.83 33.62
N ARG A 38 -16.78 -12.75 33.50
CA ARG A 38 -16.46 -13.63 32.34
C ARG A 38 -15.71 -12.97 31.17
N ASN A 39 -14.58 -13.47 30.65
CA ASN A 39 -14.12 -14.86 30.53
C ASN A 39 -12.58 -14.93 30.45
N GLU A 40 -11.95 -15.58 31.43
CA GLU A 40 -10.58 -16.05 31.36
C GLU A 40 -10.54 -17.45 30.74
N ARG A 41 -9.81 -17.62 29.64
CA ARG A 41 -9.37 -18.94 29.18
C ARG A 41 -8.07 -18.75 28.42
N TRP A 42 -6.94 -18.88 29.10
CA TRP A 42 -5.61 -19.31 28.62
C TRP A 42 -4.59 -18.96 29.72
N ASN A 43 -4.54 -19.76 30.80
CA ASN A 43 -3.35 -19.92 31.65
C ASN A 43 -3.52 -21.10 32.62
N ARG A 44 -3.12 -22.27 32.14
CA ARG A 44 -2.79 -23.48 32.92
C ARG A 44 -1.49 -23.93 32.25
N PHE A 45 -0.31 -23.81 32.84
CA PHE A 45 0.17 -24.61 33.96
C PHE A 45 1.35 -23.91 34.64
N ALA A 46 1.20 -23.56 35.91
CA ALA A 46 2.32 -23.37 36.82
C ALA A 46 1.92 -23.87 38.20
N ARG A 47 2.61 -24.94 38.64
CA ARG A 47 3.07 -25.26 40.00
C ARG A 47 2.94 -26.75 40.28
N ASN A 48 4.09 -27.42 40.41
CA ASN A 48 4.27 -28.25 41.59
C ASN A 48 5.70 -28.08 42.13
N ARG A 49 5.80 -27.78 43.42
CA ARG A 49 7.03 -27.43 44.14
C ARG A 49 7.17 -28.48 45.26
N GLY A 50 8.29 -29.19 45.36
CA GLY A 50 8.45 -30.18 46.44
C GLY A 50 9.82 -30.88 46.55
N ARG A 51 10.81 -30.14 47.09
CA ARG A 51 11.94 -30.54 47.98
C ARG A 51 12.42 -32.01 48.04
N ARG A 52 13.76 -32.22 48.01
CA ARG A 52 14.60 -32.61 49.19
C ARG A 52 16.11 -32.72 48.86
N HIS A 53 16.90 -32.46 49.90
CA HIS A 53 18.37 -32.37 50.01
C HIS A 53 19.13 -33.72 49.84
N HIS A 54 20.38 -33.67 49.33
CA HIS A 54 21.55 -34.17 50.05
C HIS A 54 22.90 -33.64 49.50
N ASP A 55 23.82 -33.43 50.43
CA ASP A 55 25.19 -32.90 50.32
C ASP A 55 26.13 -33.60 49.33
N ARG A 56 27.11 -32.85 48.79
CA ARG A 56 28.54 -32.93 49.20
C ARG A 56 29.49 -32.07 48.34
N ARG A 57 30.18 -31.16 49.05
CA ARG A 57 31.63 -30.82 49.02
C ARG A 57 32.27 -30.11 47.81
N HIS A 58 32.85 -28.95 48.15
CA HIS A 58 34.11 -28.28 47.69
C HIS A 58 34.42 -28.25 46.17
N ASP A 59 34.58 -27.09 45.53
CA ASP A 59 35.69 -26.16 45.81
C ASP A 59 35.42 -24.71 45.34
N ARG A 60 36.02 -23.75 46.05
CA ARG A 60 36.06 -22.32 45.69
C ARG A 60 37.09 -22.10 44.58
N ARG A 61 36.69 -21.45 43.47
CA ARG A 61 37.53 -20.58 42.62
C ARG A 61 36.62 -19.66 41.77
N MET A 62 36.80 -18.35 41.91
CA MET A 62 36.27 -17.29 41.02
C MET A 62 37.38 -16.92 40.00
N PRO A 63 37.17 -16.02 39.03
CA PRO A 63 36.17 -16.02 37.95
C PRO A 63 36.87 -15.90 36.57
N GLY A 64 36.24 -16.34 35.50
CA GLY A 64 36.77 -16.17 34.14
C GLY A 64 35.68 -16.38 33.09
N GLN A 65 35.55 -15.36 32.24
CA GLN A 65 34.92 -15.26 30.93
C GLN A 65 34.07 -16.43 30.38
N ASP A 66 32.99 -16.03 29.69
CA ASP A 66 32.31 -16.72 28.60
C ASP A 66 31.22 -17.76 28.96
N ARG A 67 30.02 -17.22 29.23
CA ARG A 67 28.77 -17.90 28.86
C ARG A 67 28.17 -17.16 27.65
N PRO A 68 27.97 -17.82 26.49
CA PRO A 68 27.31 -17.17 25.36
C PRO A 68 25.85 -16.87 25.69
N LEU A 69 25.43 -15.64 25.39
CA LEU A 69 24.02 -15.23 25.30
C LEU A 69 23.36 -15.98 24.11
N PRO A 70 22.03 -16.23 24.16
CA PRO A 70 21.30 -16.84 23.05
C PRO A 70 21.38 -15.94 21.80
N PRO A 71 21.54 -16.50 20.58
CA PRO A 71 21.69 -15.69 19.38
C PRO A 71 20.30 -15.27 18.87
N ASP A 72 19.78 -14.15 19.38
CA ASP A 72 18.64 -13.46 18.75
C ASP A 72 18.90 -11.96 18.48
N GLU A 73 20.15 -11.50 18.58
CA GLU A 73 20.51 -10.09 18.35
C GLU A 73 21.72 -9.92 17.41
N ALA A 74 21.72 -10.62 16.27
CA ALA A 74 22.70 -10.41 15.21
C ALA A 74 22.07 -10.53 13.81
N ALA A 75 21.20 -9.58 13.46
CA ALA A 75 20.82 -9.33 12.06
C ALA A 75 20.41 -7.87 11.80
N LEU A 76 20.92 -6.93 12.60
CA LEU A 76 20.79 -5.49 12.38
C LEU A 76 22.14 -4.91 11.93
N ASP A 77 22.70 -5.44 10.85
CA ASP A 77 23.71 -4.71 10.05
C ASP A 77 23.74 -5.25 8.61
N ALA A 78 22.72 -4.89 7.84
CA ALA A 78 22.72 -5.04 6.38
C ALA A 78 22.77 -3.67 5.71
N GLY A 79 23.50 -2.72 6.31
CA GLY A 79 23.92 -1.50 5.63
C GLY A 79 25.10 -1.82 4.71
N ASN A 80 24.97 -1.53 3.41
CA ASN A 80 26.02 -1.69 2.39
C ASN A 80 26.43 -3.11 1.97
N ALA A 81 25.49 -4.05 1.85
CA ALA A 81 25.67 -5.10 0.86
C ALA A 81 25.47 -4.48 -0.54
N ALA A 82 26.52 -4.47 -1.36
CA ALA A 82 26.43 -4.14 -2.77
C ALA A 82 25.25 -4.92 -3.40
N PRO A 83 24.47 -4.32 -4.32
CA PRO A 83 23.45 -5.07 -5.02
C PRO A 83 24.10 -6.34 -5.59
N PRO A 84 23.43 -7.50 -5.48
CA PRO A 84 23.91 -8.71 -6.13
C PRO A 84 24.20 -8.36 -7.60
N PRO A 85 25.29 -8.89 -8.19
CA PRO A 85 25.69 -8.55 -9.55
C PRO A 85 24.45 -8.65 -10.42
N GLU A 86 24.13 -7.54 -11.09
CA GLU A 86 23.04 -7.49 -12.07
C GLU A 86 23.31 -8.66 -13.01
N ALA A 87 22.50 -9.72 -12.91
CA ALA A 87 22.64 -10.85 -13.79
C ALA A 87 22.54 -10.27 -15.19
N ASP A 88 23.55 -10.49 -16.03
CA ASP A 88 23.56 -10.08 -17.43
C ASP A 88 22.29 -10.61 -18.10
N LEU A 89 21.26 -9.77 -18.13
CA LEU A 89 20.03 -9.96 -18.88
C LEU A 89 20.29 -9.55 -20.34
N THR A 90 21.42 -9.92 -20.91
CA THR A 90 21.62 -9.82 -22.35
C THR A 90 20.67 -10.83 -23.00
N PRO A 91 19.70 -10.39 -23.83
CA PRO A 91 18.72 -11.28 -24.41
C PRO A 91 19.42 -12.38 -25.22
N ARG A 92 19.23 -13.65 -24.84
CA ARG A 92 19.73 -14.80 -25.60
C ARG A 92 19.01 -14.95 -26.95
N GLU A 93 17.85 -14.31 -27.09
CA GLU A 93 17.07 -14.14 -28.30
C GLU A 93 16.33 -12.79 -28.16
N ALA A 94 16.43 -11.87 -29.13
CA ALA A 94 15.82 -10.53 -29.04
C ALA A 94 14.30 -10.59 -29.27
N LEU A 95 13.59 -11.28 -28.38
CA LEU A 95 12.14 -11.29 -28.36
C LEU A 95 11.62 -9.90 -27.94
N PRO A 96 10.53 -9.40 -28.54
CA PRO A 96 10.00 -8.08 -28.24
C PRO A 96 9.60 -7.97 -26.76
N PRO A 97 9.68 -6.79 -26.13
CA PRO A 97 9.19 -6.63 -24.77
C PRO A 97 7.68 -6.90 -24.73
N LEU A 98 7.26 -7.73 -23.78
CA LEU A 98 5.85 -8.12 -23.62
C LEU A 98 5.26 -7.42 -22.40
N HIS A 99 4.04 -6.88 -22.51
CA HIS A 99 3.33 -6.32 -21.36
C HIS A 99 2.27 -7.28 -20.82
N LEU A 100 2.32 -7.59 -19.52
CA LEU A 100 1.29 -8.40 -18.83
C LEU A 100 -0.11 -7.81 -19.02
N ALA A 101 -0.22 -6.48 -18.96
CA ALA A 101 -1.48 -5.78 -19.16
C ALA A 101 -2.10 -6.04 -20.54
N ASP A 102 -1.30 -6.35 -21.56
CA ASP A 102 -1.82 -6.67 -22.89
C ASP A 102 -2.25 -8.14 -22.99
N LEU A 103 -1.56 -9.06 -22.32
CA LEU A 103 -2.01 -10.45 -22.21
C LEU A 103 -3.37 -10.57 -21.54
N GLN A 104 -3.61 -9.80 -20.48
CA GLN A 104 -4.88 -9.82 -19.77
C GLN A 104 -6.06 -9.28 -20.60
N LYS A 105 -5.80 -8.37 -21.56
CA LYS A 105 -6.84 -7.85 -22.49
C LYS A 105 -7.29 -8.88 -23.50
N LYS A 106 -6.39 -9.79 -23.89
CA LYS A 106 -6.68 -10.75 -24.95
C LYS A 106 -7.77 -11.72 -24.55
N GLU A 107 -8.52 -12.15 -25.54
CA GLU A 107 -9.55 -13.16 -25.38
C GLU A 107 -8.93 -14.55 -25.24
N LEU A 108 -9.69 -15.48 -24.64
CA LEU A 108 -9.21 -16.83 -24.38
C LEU A 108 -8.69 -17.52 -25.66
N PRO A 109 -9.37 -17.49 -26.82
CA PRO A 109 -8.89 -18.14 -28.04
C PRO A 109 -7.53 -17.63 -28.52
N GLU A 110 -7.26 -16.32 -28.35
CA GLU A 110 -5.97 -15.74 -28.72
C GLU A 110 -4.84 -16.25 -27.81
N ILE A 111 -5.11 -16.40 -26.51
CA ILE A 111 -4.15 -16.95 -25.55
C ILE A 111 -3.86 -18.42 -25.87
N HIS A 112 -4.88 -19.19 -26.24
CA HIS A 112 -4.70 -20.57 -26.71
C HIS A 112 -3.79 -20.61 -27.95
N ALA A 113 -4.07 -19.80 -28.96
CA ALA A 113 -3.24 -19.72 -30.18
C ALA A 113 -1.79 -19.30 -29.89
N MET A 114 -1.56 -18.43 -28.89
CA MET A 114 -0.21 -18.04 -28.46
C MET A 114 0.54 -19.15 -27.73
N LEU A 115 -0.17 -20.13 -27.17
CA LEU A 115 0.39 -21.31 -26.51
C LEU A 115 0.48 -22.53 -27.44
N GLU A 116 -0.14 -22.49 -28.62
CA GLU A 116 0.00 -23.51 -29.64
C GLU A 116 1.48 -23.68 -30.02
N GLY A 117 2.01 -24.89 -29.86
CA GLY A 117 3.41 -25.22 -30.11
C GLY A 117 4.37 -24.98 -28.93
N LEU A 118 3.90 -24.40 -27.81
CA LEU A 118 4.68 -24.26 -26.56
C LEU A 118 4.28 -25.29 -25.49
N LEU A 119 3.02 -25.71 -25.47
CA LEU A 119 2.45 -26.66 -24.52
C LEU A 119 1.63 -27.74 -25.23
N ASN A 120 1.42 -28.87 -24.54
CA ASN A 120 0.55 -29.93 -25.04
C ASN A 120 -0.93 -29.49 -25.02
N PRO A 121 -1.76 -29.84 -26.03
CA PRO A 121 -3.16 -29.45 -26.08
C PRO A 121 -3.99 -29.88 -24.85
N GLU A 122 -3.65 -31.02 -24.26
CA GLU A 122 -4.31 -31.55 -23.04
C GLU A 122 -4.05 -30.67 -21.81
N GLU A 123 -2.83 -30.14 -21.69
CA GLU A 123 -2.45 -29.25 -20.59
C GLU A 123 -3.17 -27.90 -20.73
N ILE A 124 -3.23 -27.36 -21.95
CA ILE A 124 -3.90 -26.08 -22.23
C ILE A 124 -5.40 -26.16 -21.92
N ALA A 125 -6.07 -27.27 -22.25
CA ALA A 125 -7.51 -27.42 -22.01
C ALA A 125 -7.90 -27.50 -20.53
N SER A 126 -6.96 -27.89 -19.66
CA SER A 126 -7.21 -28.06 -18.23
C SER A 126 -7.12 -26.76 -17.42
N LEU A 127 -6.42 -25.77 -17.95
CA LEU A 127 -6.02 -24.57 -17.20
C LEU A 127 -7.01 -23.42 -17.36
N ARG A 128 -7.15 -22.61 -16.32
CA ARG A 128 -7.93 -21.36 -16.36
C ARG A 128 -7.15 -20.26 -17.07
N LYS A 129 -7.84 -19.21 -17.54
CA LYS A 129 -7.21 -18.03 -18.19
C LYS A 129 -5.98 -17.51 -17.45
N HIS A 130 -6.07 -17.33 -16.14
CA HIS A 130 -4.95 -16.85 -15.31
C HIS A 130 -3.75 -17.81 -15.32
N GLU A 131 -4.01 -19.12 -15.28
CA GLU A 131 -2.96 -20.14 -15.30
C GLU A 131 -2.30 -20.24 -16.68
N LEU A 132 -3.07 -20.08 -17.75
CA LEU A 132 -2.56 -19.98 -19.12
C LEU A 132 -1.63 -18.77 -19.29
N ILE A 133 -2.03 -17.60 -18.78
CA ILE A 133 -1.19 -16.38 -18.80
C ILE A 133 0.11 -16.63 -18.04
N VAL A 134 0.03 -17.24 -16.85
CA VAL A 134 1.20 -17.59 -16.04
C VAL A 134 2.15 -18.52 -16.81
N GLU A 135 1.64 -19.59 -17.42
CA GLU A 135 2.48 -20.52 -18.18
C GLU A 135 3.06 -19.90 -19.46
N PHE A 136 2.30 -19.04 -20.14
CA PHE A 136 2.81 -18.28 -21.28
C PHE A 136 3.98 -17.40 -20.86
N MET A 137 3.83 -16.62 -19.78
CA MET A 137 4.89 -15.74 -19.29
C MET A 137 6.14 -16.52 -18.87
N ARG A 138 5.98 -17.66 -18.19
CA ARG A 138 7.11 -18.53 -17.80
C ARG A 138 7.90 -19.00 -19.02
N ASN A 139 7.20 -19.48 -20.05
CA ASN A 139 7.84 -19.94 -21.28
C ASN A 139 8.50 -18.78 -22.05
N TYR A 140 7.87 -17.61 -22.07
CA TYR A 140 8.42 -16.41 -22.69
C TYR A 140 9.74 -15.96 -22.05
N MET A 141 9.77 -15.92 -20.70
CA MET A 141 10.96 -15.53 -19.96
C MET A 141 12.09 -16.57 -20.08
N ARG A 142 11.78 -17.88 -20.09
CA ARG A 142 12.79 -18.93 -20.31
C ARG A 142 13.54 -18.80 -21.64
N ARG A 143 12.89 -18.23 -22.65
CA ARG A 143 13.50 -17.95 -23.96
C ARG A 143 14.35 -16.67 -23.98
N GLY A 144 14.43 -15.96 -22.86
CA GLY A 144 15.15 -14.69 -22.72
C GLY A 144 14.32 -13.45 -23.02
N GLY A 145 12.99 -13.58 -23.16
CA GLY A 145 12.10 -12.44 -23.35
C GLY A 145 11.84 -11.68 -22.05
N ALA A 146 11.92 -10.34 -22.10
CA ALA A 146 11.57 -9.49 -20.97
C ALA A 146 10.06 -9.26 -20.91
N VAL A 147 9.48 -9.42 -19.72
CA VAL A 147 8.06 -9.13 -19.47
C VAL A 147 7.95 -7.91 -18.56
N HIS A 148 7.20 -6.92 -19.01
CA HIS A 148 6.86 -5.71 -18.28
C HIS A 148 5.49 -5.86 -17.62
N THR A 149 5.36 -5.31 -16.43
CA THR A 149 4.12 -5.26 -15.66
C THR A 149 3.83 -3.85 -15.19
N ASN A 150 2.56 -3.59 -14.95
CA ASN A 150 2.11 -2.43 -14.21
C ASN A 150 0.96 -2.81 -13.28
N GLY A 151 0.84 -2.08 -12.17
CA GLY A 151 -0.22 -2.33 -11.19
C GLY A 151 -0.13 -1.40 -10.00
N VAL A 152 -1.15 -1.45 -9.16
CA VAL A 152 -1.20 -0.69 -7.91
C VAL A 152 -0.61 -1.53 -6.79
N LEU A 153 0.35 -0.98 -6.07
CA LEU A 153 1.02 -1.65 -4.96
C LEU A 153 0.09 -1.77 -3.76
N GLU A 154 -0.04 -2.98 -3.23
CA GLU A 154 -0.60 -3.26 -1.91
C GLU A 154 0.48 -3.83 -1.00
N ILE A 155 0.79 -3.14 0.10
CA ILE A 155 1.76 -3.58 1.11
C ILE A 155 1.03 -4.29 2.25
N LEU A 156 1.48 -5.50 2.58
CA LEU A 156 0.95 -6.31 3.68
C LEU A 156 1.67 -6.00 5.01
N SER A 157 1.15 -6.52 6.12
CA SER A 157 1.71 -6.32 7.47
C SER A 157 3.20 -6.64 7.59
N ASP A 158 3.66 -7.61 6.81
CA ASP A 158 5.03 -8.12 6.84
C ASP A 158 6.00 -7.25 6.00
N GLY A 159 5.50 -6.17 5.39
CA GLY A 159 6.29 -5.17 4.66
C GLY A 159 6.67 -5.57 3.23
N PHE A 160 6.29 -6.76 2.76
CA PHE A 160 6.28 -7.08 1.33
C PHE A 160 4.94 -6.69 0.72
N GLY A 161 4.87 -6.62 -0.61
CA GLY A 161 3.64 -6.24 -1.29
C GLY A 161 3.40 -7.01 -2.59
N PHE A 162 2.23 -6.76 -3.17
CA PHE A 162 1.85 -7.26 -4.49
C PHE A 162 1.38 -6.11 -5.37
N LEU A 163 1.73 -6.17 -6.66
CA LEU A 163 1.12 -5.32 -7.68
C LEU A 163 -0.21 -5.93 -8.09
N ARG A 164 -1.29 -5.22 -7.78
CA ARG A 164 -2.67 -5.61 -8.10
C ARG A 164 -3.10 -5.02 -9.43
N SER A 165 -3.81 -5.81 -10.24
CA SER A 165 -4.36 -5.36 -11.52
C SER A 165 -5.70 -4.65 -11.35
N PRO A 166 -5.95 -3.52 -12.04
CA PRO A 166 -7.26 -2.88 -12.07
C PRO A 166 -8.33 -3.78 -12.72
N ARG A 167 -7.95 -4.71 -13.61
CA ARG A 167 -8.89 -5.66 -14.24
C ARG A 167 -9.53 -6.62 -13.27
N ALA A 168 -8.78 -7.00 -12.24
CA ALA A 168 -9.28 -7.82 -11.15
C ALA A 168 -9.95 -7.00 -10.04
N SER A 169 -10.25 -5.71 -10.28
CA SER A 169 -10.75 -4.81 -9.24
C SER A 169 -9.84 -4.75 -8.01
N TYR A 170 -8.53 -4.88 -8.22
CA TYR A 170 -7.49 -4.95 -7.18
C TYR A 170 -7.62 -6.15 -6.21
N LEU A 171 -8.38 -7.17 -6.59
CA LEU A 171 -8.46 -8.42 -5.84
C LEU A 171 -7.20 -9.27 -6.03
N PRO A 172 -6.88 -10.15 -5.06
CA PRO A 172 -5.76 -11.06 -5.21
C PRO A 172 -5.92 -12.02 -6.39
N CYS A 173 -4.92 -12.02 -7.28
CA CYS A 173 -4.86 -12.88 -8.45
C CYS A 173 -3.57 -13.72 -8.50
N PRO A 174 -3.59 -14.91 -9.12
CA PRO A 174 -2.39 -15.75 -9.26
C PRO A 174 -1.27 -15.11 -10.10
N GLU A 175 -1.63 -14.17 -10.97
CA GLU A 175 -0.72 -13.42 -11.85
C GLU A 175 -0.12 -12.18 -11.17
N ASP A 176 -0.47 -11.90 -9.91
CA ASP A 176 0.05 -10.75 -9.18
C ASP A 176 1.57 -10.85 -8.98
N VAL A 177 2.20 -9.68 -9.02
CA VAL A 177 3.67 -9.57 -8.98
C VAL A 177 4.10 -9.21 -7.57
N TYR A 178 4.92 -10.06 -6.97
CA TYR A 178 5.55 -9.87 -5.68
C TYR A 178 6.56 -8.72 -5.72
N VAL A 179 6.49 -7.85 -4.72
CA VAL A 179 7.43 -6.75 -4.49
C VAL A 179 8.15 -7.00 -3.18
N ALA A 180 9.48 -7.04 -3.25
CA ALA A 180 10.31 -7.31 -2.09
C ALA A 180 10.30 -6.12 -1.10
N PRO A 181 10.36 -6.37 0.23
CA PRO A 181 10.41 -5.30 1.23
C PRO A 181 11.58 -4.32 1.02
N SER A 182 12.70 -4.82 0.48
CA SER A 182 13.87 -3.99 0.15
C SER A 182 13.56 -2.98 -0.95
N GLN A 183 12.76 -3.36 -1.96
CA GLN A 183 12.34 -2.45 -3.04
C GLN A 183 11.38 -1.39 -2.50
N VAL A 184 10.38 -1.81 -1.71
CA VAL A 184 9.44 -0.90 -1.03
C VAL A 184 10.19 0.16 -0.22
N ARG A 185 11.13 -0.27 0.63
CA ARG A 185 11.97 0.64 1.43
C ARG A 185 12.89 1.49 0.56
N ARG A 186 13.55 0.91 -0.45
CA ARG A 186 14.51 1.61 -1.33
C ARG A 186 13.88 2.75 -2.10
N PHE A 187 12.63 2.63 -2.55
CA PHE A 187 11.94 3.68 -3.29
C PHE A 187 10.95 4.47 -2.44
N GLY A 188 10.78 4.11 -1.16
CA GLY A 188 9.84 4.78 -0.25
C GLY A 188 8.37 4.59 -0.68
N MET A 189 8.08 3.47 -1.34
CA MET A 189 6.75 3.18 -1.87
C MET A 189 5.73 2.97 -0.75
N ARG A 190 4.48 3.31 -1.03
CA ARG A 190 3.32 3.13 -0.14
C ARG A 190 2.22 2.35 -0.86
N THR A 191 1.31 1.77 -0.06
CA THR A 191 0.08 1.18 -0.61
C THR A 191 -0.68 2.25 -1.38
N GLY A 192 -1.06 1.94 -2.63
CA GLY A 192 -1.72 2.85 -3.55
C GLY A 192 -0.81 3.42 -4.64
N ASP A 193 0.51 3.23 -4.56
CA ASP A 193 1.43 3.66 -5.63
C ASP A 193 1.24 2.81 -6.88
N PHE A 194 1.12 3.46 -8.04
CA PHE A 194 1.12 2.81 -9.33
C PHE A 194 2.56 2.57 -9.78
N VAL A 195 2.94 1.31 -9.97
CA VAL A 195 4.32 0.91 -10.24
C VAL A 195 4.39 0.22 -11.59
N GLU A 196 5.38 0.57 -12.40
CA GLU A 196 5.71 -0.11 -13.64
C GLU A 196 7.14 -0.66 -13.58
N GLY A 197 7.35 -1.83 -14.17
CA GLY A 197 8.67 -2.43 -14.19
C GLY A 197 8.74 -3.79 -14.85
N VAL A 198 9.92 -4.40 -14.79
CA VAL A 198 10.22 -5.70 -15.39
C VAL A 198 10.05 -6.80 -14.37
N ILE A 199 9.33 -7.86 -14.73
CA ILE A 199 9.17 -9.06 -13.89
C ILE A 199 10.27 -10.07 -14.14
N ARG A 200 10.50 -10.95 -13.16
CA ARG A 200 11.35 -12.12 -13.28
C ARG A 200 10.64 -13.36 -12.76
N ASP A 201 10.99 -14.52 -13.31
CA ASP A 201 10.56 -15.80 -12.75
C ASP A 201 11.33 -16.07 -11.45
N PRO A 202 10.66 -16.44 -10.34
CA PRO A 202 11.34 -16.83 -9.10
C PRO A 202 12.32 -18.00 -9.29
N ARG A 203 12.11 -18.87 -10.29
CA ARG A 203 12.95 -20.05 -10.56
C ARG A 203 14.34 -19.71 -11.09
N GLU A 204 14.55 -18.52 -11.67
CA GLU A 204 15.87 -18.13 -12.21
C GLU A 204 16.89 -17.80 -11.11
N ARG A 205 16.43 -17.42 -9.91
CA ARG A 205 17.33 -17.04 -8.81
C ARG A 205 17.75 -18.25 -7.96
N GLY A 206 18.39 -19.21 -8.62
CA GLY A 206 19.25 -20.22 -8.01
C GLY A 206 18.56 -21.35 -7.24
N GLU A 207 19.11 -22.54 -7.40
CA GLU A 207 18.82 -23.83 -6.76
C GLU A 207 18.86 -23.82 -5.21
N ARG A 208 18.99 -22.65 -4.56
CA ARG A 208 19.04 -22.50 -3.09
C ARG A 208 17.65 -22.38 -2.43
N ASN A 209 16.59 -22.32 -3.22
CA ASN A 209 15.23 -22.04 -2.78
C ASN A 209 14.28 -23.26 -2.86
N GLU A 210 14.79 -24.47 -2.59
CA GLU A 210 13.96 -25.67 -2.41
C GLU A 210 12.98 -25.57 -1.22
N ARG A 211 13.11 -24.54 -0.37
CA ARG A 211 12.17 -24.22 0.71
C ARG A 211 10.99 -23.34 0.24
N GLY A 212 10.31 -23.75 -0.83
CA GLY A 212 8.86 -23.60 -1.03
C GLY A 212 8.16 -22.23 -0.92
N LYS A 213 8.80 -21.08 -1.17
CA LYS A 213 8.18 -19.76 -0.86
C LYS A 213 7.88 -18.79 -2.00
N GLU A 214 8.40 -18.95 -3.22
CA GLU A 214 8.16 -17.97 -4.29
C GLU A 214 7.31 -18.60 -5.41
N LYS A 215 5.99 -18.66 -5.19
CA LYS A 215 5.01 -19.11 -6.20
C LYS A 215 4.66 -18.02 -7.23
N PHE A 216 4.87 -16.76 -6.86
CA PHE A 216 4.49 -15.58 -7.63
C PHE A 216 5.67 -15.03 -8.44
N PHE A 217 5.37 -14.36 -9.54
CA PHE A 217 6.38 -13.57 -10.26
C PHE A 217 6.89 -12.46 -9.35
N ALA A 218 8.17 -12.12 -9.45
CA ALA A 218 8.76 -11.07 -8.64
C ALA A 218 9.16 -9.87 -9.50
N LEU A 219 9.06 -8.67 -8.94
CA LEU A 219 9.54 -7.46 -9.61
C LEU A 219 11.07 -7.47 -9.60
N SER A 220 11.68 -7.40 -10.77
CA SER A 220 13.14 -7.34 -10.93
C SER A 220 13.64 -5.91 -10.83
N ARG A 221 13.10 -5.04 -11.69
CA ARG A 221 13.50 -3.65 -11.84
C ARG A 221 12.26 -2.76 -11.86
N VAL A 222 12.31 -1.66 -11.13
CA VAL A 222 11.25 -0.62 -11.14
C VAL A 222 11.67 0.44 -12.15
N ASP A 223 10.80 0.72 -13.12
CA ASP A 223 11.01 1.76 -14.13
C ASP A 223 10.42 3.09 -13.65
N THR A 224 9.12 3.10 -13.40
CA THR A 224 8.36 4.30 -13.02
C THR A 224 7.47 4.04 -11.81
N ILE A 225 7.19 5.11 -11.06
CA ILE A 225 6.24 5.15 -9.94
C ILE A 225 5.33 6.36 -10.14
N ASN A 226 4.02 6.17 -10.20
CA ASN A 226 3.01 7.20 -10.44
C ASN A 226 3.31 8.06 -11.69
N GLY A 227 3.81 7.44 -12.76
CA GLY A 227 4.19 8.11 -14.01
C GLY A 227 5.48 8.94 -13.95
N LYS A 228 6.23 8.89 -12.83
CA LYS A 228 7.52 9.56 -12.65
C LYS A 228 8.65 8.55 -12.53
N PRO A 229 9.93 8.93 -12.79
CA PRO A 229 11.06 8.06 -12.54
C PRO A 229 11.11 7.62 -11.06
N ALA A 230 11.41 6.33 -10.82
CA ALA A 230 11.36 5.74 -9.47
C ALA A 230 12.20 6.48 -8.42
N ILE A 231 13.28 7.16 -8.85
CA ILE A 231 14.19 7.94 -7.98
C ILE A 231 13.47 9.15 -7.36
N GLU A 232 12.48 9.72 -8.06
CA GLU A 232 11.76 10.91 -7.61
C GLU A 232 10.67 10.62 -6.58
N ALA A 233 10.19 9.37 -6.50
CA ALA A 233 9.09 8.99 -5.61
C ALA A 233 9.36 9.35 -4.15
N ARG A 234 10.62 9.21 -3.69
CA ARG A 234 11.04 9.57 -2.33
C ARG A 234 10.96 11.07 -2.01
N ARG A 235 10.99 11.93 -3.02
CA ARG A 235 10.96 13.38 -2.84
C ARG A 235 9.53 13.91 -2.70
N CYS A 236 8.52 13.10 -3.02
CA CYS A 236 7.13 13.50 -2.88
C CYS A 236 6.77 13.71 -1.41
N VAL A 237 6.08 14.81 -1.13
CA VAL A 237 5.52 15.07 0.19
C VAL A 237 4.36 14.11 0.43
N PRO A 238 4.31 13.41 1.57
CA PRO A 238 3.18 12.57 1.94
C PRO A 238 1.86 13.34 1.89
N PHE A 239 0.78 12.69 1.45
CA PHE A 239 -0.54 13.33 1.34
C PHE A 239 -1.01 13.90 2.69
N GLU A 240 -0.69 13.24 3.80
CA GLU A 240 -1.07 13.67 5.16
C GLU A 240 -0.40 14.98 5.59
N ASN A 241 0.72 15.34 4.96
CA ASN A 241 1.48 16.55 5.27
C ASN A 241 1.13 17.73 4.35
N LEU A 242 0.20 17.55 3.40
CA LEU A 242 -0.25 18.63 2.54
C LEU A 242 -1.16 19.58 3.33
N THR A 243 -1.00 20.88 3.10
CA THR A 243 -1.89 21.89 3.69
C THR A 243 -3.28 21.80 3.05
N PRO A 244 -4.34 21.52 3.81
CA PRO A 244 -5.68 21.53 3.26
C PRO A 244 -6.09 22.97 2.92
N LEU A 245 -6.57 23.19 1.70
CA LEU A 245 -7.09 24.47 1.24
C LEU A 245 -8.54 24.29 0.79
N PHE A 246 -9.32 25.38 0.88
CA PHE A 246 -10.61 25.41 0.19
C PHE A 246 -10.38 25.37 -1.33
N PRO A 247 -11.31 24.80 -2.11
CA PRO A 247 -11.20 24.79 -3.57
C PRO A 247 -11.07 26.21 -4.12
N ASP A 248 -9.98 26.46 -4.82
CA ASP A 248 -9.66 27.73 -5.49
C ASP A 248 -9.97 27.66 -7.00
N ARG A 249 -9.94 26.46 -7.56
CA ARG A 249 -10.26 26.20 -8.96
C ARG A 249 -11.61 25.51 -9.12
N ARG A 250 -12.52 26.22 -9.80
CA ARG A 250 -13.83 25.69 -10.20
C ARG A 250 -13.71 24.67 -11.33
N LEU A 251 -14.52 23.62 -11.27
CA LEU A 251 -14.80 22.69 -12.37
C LEU A 251 -16.08 23.17 -13.05
N ASN A 252 -16.00 23.46 -14.35
CA ASN A 252 -17.18 23.80 -15.14
C ASN A 252 -17.78 22.50 -15.67
N LEU A 253 -19.03 22.23 -15.27
CA LEU A 253 -19.75 21.01 -15.63
C LEU A 253 -20.61 21.22 -16.89
N GLU A 254 -21.04 22.45 -17.16
CA GLU A 254 -21.75 22.81 -18.38
C GLU A 254 -20.83 22.64 -19.61
N VAL A 255 -21.12 21.61 -20.41
CA VAL A 255 -20.43 21.37 -21.69
C VAL A 255 -21.34 21.67 -22.89
N ASN A 256 -22.62 21.28 -22.81
CA ASN A 256 -23.62 21.51 -23.85
C ASN A 256 -24.78 22.38 -23.31
N PRO A 257 -25.15 23.49 -23.97
CA PRO A 257 -26.30 24.31 -23.58
C PRO A 257 -27.65 23.58 -23.48
N GLU A 258 -27.80 22.45 -24.18
CA GLU A 258 -28.99 21.58 -24.10
C GLU A 258 -29.02 20.75 -22.82
N GLU A 259 -27.87 20.52 -22.17
CA GLU A 259 -27.76 19.73 -20.95
C GLU A 259 -28.05 20.58 -19.70
N VAL A 260 -29.35 20.73 -19.40
CA VAL A 260 -29.83 21.59 -18.31
C VAL A 260 -29.34 21.14 -16.94
N ALA A 261 -29.15 19.84 -16.71
CA ALA A 261 -28.79 19.29 -15.40
C ALA A 261 -27.43 19.81 -14.90
N MET A 262 -26.39 19.75 -15.73
CA MET A 262 -25.06 20.25 -15.38
C MET A 262 -25.05 21.76 -15.22
N ARG A 263 -25.81 22.50 -16.03
CA ARG A 263 -25.97 23.96 -15.90
C ARG A 263 -26.63 24.36 -14.59
N VAL A 264 -27.66 23.65 -14.16
CA VAL A 264 -28.31 23.86 -12.85
C VAL A 264 -27.30 23.58 -11.72
N MET A 265 -26.54 22.50 -11.78
CA MET A 265 -25.49 22.23 -10.78
C MET A 265 -24.45 23.36 -10.74
N ASP A 266 -24.01 23.84 -11.90
CA ASP A 266 -23.05 24.94 -11.98
C ASP A 266 -23.58 26.25 -11.37
N ILE A 267 -24.88 26.53 -11.47
CA ILE A 267 -25.48 27.74 -10.91
C ILE A 267 -25.67 27.63 -9.39
N PHE A 268 -26.24 26.52 -8.92
CA PHE A 268 -26.68 26.39 -7.52
C PHE A 268 -25.63 25.76 -6.61
N THR A 269 -24.83 24.83 -7.13
CA THR A 269 -23.89 24.01 -6.36
C THR A 269 -22.56 23.86 -7.09
N PRO A 270 -21.79 24.96 -7.29
CA PRO A 270 -20.55 24.92 -8.04
C PRO A 270 -19.56 23.95 -7.39
N ILE A 271 -18.93 23.11 -8.21
CA ILE A 271 -17.96 22.10 -7.76
C ILE A 271 -16.54 22.61 -8.02
N GLY A 272 -15.67 22.56 -7.02
CA GLY A 272 -14.25 22.89 -7.15
C GLY A 272 -13.32 21.67 -7.04
N MET A 273 -12.06 21.83 -7.43
CA MET A 273 -11.03 20.80 -7.23
C MET A 273 -10.79 20.58 -5.73
N GLY A 274 -10.95 19.34 -5.27
CA GLY A 274 -10.89 19.00 -3.84
C GLY A 274 -12.21 19.21 -3.09
N GLN A 275 -13.32 19.53 -3.78
CA GLN A 275 -14.64 19.62 -3.17
C GLN A 275 -15.07 18.27 -2.58
N ARG A 276 -15.69 18.32 -1.40
CA ARG A 276 -16.34 17.17 -0.74
C ARG A 276 -17.85 17.41 -0.70
N GLY A 277 -18.57 16.82 -1.65
CA GLY A 277 -20.02 16.95 -1.78
C GLY A 277 -20.75 15.64 -1.48
N LEU A 278 -22.04 15.74 -1.18
CA LEU A 278 -22.96 14.62 -1.03
C LEU A 278 -24.20 14.92 -1.87
N ILE A 279 -24.61 13.97 -2.71
CA ILE A 279 -25.90 14.01 -3.41
C ILE A 279 -26.86 13.19 -2.56
N VAL A 280 -27.89 13.84 -2.02
CA VAL A 280 -28.87 13.26 -1.10
C VAL A 280 -30.06 12.72 -1.88
#